data_AF-X0ZVW6-F1
#
_entry.id   AF-X0ZVW6-F1
#
_cell.length_a   1.000
_cell.length_b   1.000
_cell.length_c   1.000
_cell.angle_alpha   90.00
_cell.angle_beta   90.00
_cell.angle_gamma   90.00
#
_symmetry.space_group_name_H-M   'P 1'
#
loop_
_entity.id
_entity.type
_entity.pdbx_description
1 polymer ?
#
loop_
_entity_poly.entity_id
_entity_poly.type
_entity_poly.pdbx_seq_one_letter_code
_entity_poly.pdbx_strand_id
1 'polypeptide(L)'
;PNFGGFAHPYTKLIAGLSMLNNVGIHRFDYLTAIEFNMLEEARDGTETLSYSHRLNMAYAPRNYKKDLRAITQPLLVVAGTADELFFTVQYEPVISRYTDVQVKLLQGVTHMGVAVGLEVRPVVKEWLEDLGKP
;
A
#
# COMPACT_ATOMS: atom_id res chain seq x y z
N PRO A 1 -5.52 11.81 1.76
CA PRO A 1 -5.22 11.55 0.33
C PRO A 1 -6.50 11.18 -0.43
N ASN A 2 -6.77 11.76 -1.60
CA ASN A 2 -7.96 11.46 -2.43
C ASN A 2 -7.66 10.44 -3.55
N PHE A 3 -6.65 9.59 -3.34
CA PHE A 3 -6.22 8.54 -4.26
C PHE A 3 -5.96 8.98 -5.70
N GLY A 4 -5.51 10.21 -5.90
CA GLY A 4 -5.31 10.80 -7.23
C GLY A 4 -6.58 10.86 -8.10
N GLY A 5 -7.77 10.66 -7.52
CA GLY A 5 -9.03 10.52 -8.27
C GLY A 5 -9.23 9.15 -8.94
N PHE A 6 -8.31 8.21 -8.75
CA PHE A 6 -8.37 6.86 -9.32
C PHE A 6 -9.25 5.91 -8.51
N ALA A 7 -9.29 6.05 -7.18
CA ALA A 7 -10.08 5.17 -6.31
C ALA A 7 -11.04 5.96 -5.42
N HIS A 8 -12.25 5.43 -5.26
CA HIS A 8 -13.28 5.94 -4.38
C HIS A 8 -13.60 4.92 -3.28
N PRO A 9 -12.93 4.99 -2.12
CA PRO A 9 -13.24 4.11 -1.00
C PRO A 9 -14.44 4.60 -0.21
N TYR A 10 -15.36 3.69 0.05
CA TYR A 10 -16.49 3.91 0.96
C TYR A 10 -16.03 3.77 2.43
N THR A 11 -15.19 4.70 2.90
CA THR A 11 -14.47 4.61 4.18
C THR A 11 -15.38 4.33 5.39
N LYS A 12 -16.60 4.89 5.44
CA LYS A 12 -17.57 4.62 6.51
C LYS A 12 -18.08 3.17 6.49
N LEU A 13 -18.35 2.64 5.30
CA LEU A 13 -18.77 1.27 5.11
C LEU A 13 -17.62 0.31 5.45
N ILE A 14 -16.40 0.60 4.99
CA ILE A 14 -15.20 -0.18 5.35
C ILE A 14 -15.01 -0.22 6.87
N ALA A 15 -15.13 0.92 7.55
CA ALA A 15 -15.01 0.98 9.01
C ALA A 15 -16.10 0.14 9.71
N GLY A 16 -17.35 0.27 9.28
CA GLY A 16 -18.47 -0.50 9.84
C GLY A 16 -18.33 -2.01 9.63
N LEU A 17 -17.95 -2.42 8.42
CA LEU A 17 -17.70 -3.83 8.11
C LEU A 17 -16.50 -4.38 8.88
N SER A 18 -15.45 -3.57 9.08
CA SER A 18 -14.32 -3.96 9.93
C SER A 18 -14.73 -4.20 11.38
N MET A 19 -15.64 -3.37 11.93
CA MET A 19 -16.19 -3.57 13.27
C MET A 19 -17.03 -4.83 13.37
N LEU A 20 -17.88 -5.12 12.36
CA LEU A 20 -18.67 -6.36 12.31
C LEU A 20 -17.79 -7.61 12.21
N ASN A 21 -16.74 -7.55 11.39
CA ASN A 21 -15.78 -8.65 11.25
C ASN A 21 -15.03 -8.92 12.56
N ASN A 22 -14.71 -7.89 13.33
CA ASN A 22 -14.05 -8.05 14.64
C ASN A 22 -14.91 -8.80 15.67
N VAL A 23 -16.23 -8.87 15.49
CA VAL A 23 -17.15 -9.67 16.33
C VAL A 23 -17.68 -10.92 15.62
N GLY A 24 -17.08 -11.29 14.48
CA GLY A 24 -17.37 -12.53 13.74
C GLY A 24 -18.53 -12.45 12.76
N ILE A 25 -19.06 -11.26 12.46
CA ILE A 25 -20.18 -11.08 11.52
C ILE A 25 -19.63 -10.75 10.13
N HIS A 26 -19.53 -11.78 9.28
CA HIS A 26 -18.99 -11.67 7.91
C HIS A 26 -20.04 -11.61 6.79
N ARG A 27 -21.34 -11.58 7.16
CA ARG A 27 -22.45 -11.70 6.20
C ARG A 27 -22.41 -10.63 5.11
N PHE A 28 -21.80 -9.47 5.38
CA PHE A 28 -21.80 -8.30 4.50
C PHE A 28 -20.47 -8.06 3.78
N ASP A 29 -19.52 -8.99 3.87
CA ASP A 29 -18.19 -8.83 3.25
C ASP A 29 -18.24 -8.78 1.70
N TYR A 30 -19.39 -9.12 1.10
CA TYR A 30 -19.61 -9.01 -0.35
C TYR A 30 -19.86 -7.57 -0.83
N LEU A 31 -20.16 -6.63 0.08
CA LEU A 31 -20.47 -5.24 -0.29
C LEU A 31 -19.26 -4.54 -0.90
N THR A 32 -19.50 -3.71 -1.91
CA THR A 32 -18.46 -2.89 -2.55
C THR A 32 -17.85 -1.92 -1.55
N ALA A 33 -16.54 -2.04 -1.35
CA ALA A 33 -15.74 -1.19 -0.47
C ALA A 33 -15.01 -0.08 -1.24
N ILE A 34 -14.56 -0.36 -2.46
CA ILE A 34 -13.81 0.58 -3.30
C ILE A 34 -14.33 0.48 -4.74
N GLU A 35 -14.51 1.62 -5.39
CA GLU A 35 -14.74 1.71 -6.84
C GLU A 35 -13.54 2.40 -7.50
N PHE A 36 -13.21 1.97 -8.72
CA PHE A 36 -12.11 2.51 -9.50
C PHE A 36 -12.61 3.34 -10.67
N ASN A 37 -12.05 4.52 -10.81
CA ASN A 37 -12.36 5.48 -11.86
C ASN A 37 -11.46 5.23 -13.08
N MET A 38 -11.64 4.09 -13.72
CA MET A 38 -10.97 3.75 -14.98
C MET A 38 -11.79 4.25 -16.17
N LEU A 39 -11.16 4.99 -17.08
CA LEU A 39 -11.78 5.48 -18.31
C LEU A 39 -12.29 4.34 -19.19
N GLU A 40 -13.47 4.50 -19.79
CA GLU A 40 -14.09 3.45 -20.62
C GLU A 40 -13.22 3.04 -21.81
N GLU A 41 -12.50 3.99 -22.41
CA GLU A 41 -11.62 3.74 -23.55
C GLU A 41 -10.39 2.89 -23.18
N ALA A 42 -10.05 2.79 -21.89
CA ALA A 42 -8.96 1.98 -21.38
C ALA A 42 -9.44 0.60 -20.86
N ARG A 43 -10.74 0.30 -20.95
CA ARG A 43 -11.32 -0.98 -20.51
C ARG A 43 -11.28 -2.00 -21.63
N ASP A 44 -10.84 -3.20 -21.31
CA ASP A 44 -10.78 -4.34 -22.24
C ASP A 44 -11.62 -5.54 -21.78
N GLY A 45 -12.34 -5.37 -20.67
CA GLY A 45 -13.17 -6.39 -20.03
C GLY A 45 -12.41 -7.27 -19.04
N THR A 46 -11.09 -7.07 -18.87
CA THR A 46 -10.28 -7.79 -17.88
C THR A 46 -9.98 -6.97 -16.64
N GLU A 47 -10.31 -5.68 -16.65
CA GLU A 47 -10.08 -4.79 -15.54
C GLU A 47 -10.94 -5.13 -14.30
N THR A 48 -10.46 -4.74 -13.13
CA THR A 48 -11.26 -4.77 -11.90
C THR A 48 -11.73 -3.35 -11.56
N LEU A 49 -13.02 -3.09 -11.77
CA LEU A 49 -13.62 -1.77 -11.53
C LEU A 49 -14.08 -1.54 -10.09
N SER A 50 -14.12 -2.58 -9.25
CA SER A 50 -14.46 -2.44 -7.84
C SER A 50 -13.91 -3.59 -7.00
N TYR A 51 -13.72 -3.33 -5.71
CA TYR A 51 -13.42 -4.34 -4.71
C TYR A 51 -14.61 -4.50 -3.77
N SER A 52 -15.03 -5.76 -3.55
CA SER A 52 -15.80 -6.11 -2.34
C SER A 52 -14.94 -5.91 -1.10
N HIS A 53 -15.57 -5.72 0.07
CA HIS A 53 -14.85 -5.62 1.34
C HIS A 53 -13.98 -6.85 1.61
N ARG A 54 -14.48 -8.05 1.30
CA ARG A 54 -13.70 -9.30 1.38
C ARG A 54 -12.42 -9.24 0.55
N LEU A 55 -12.52 -8.77 -0.69
CA LEU A 55 -11.38 -8.65 -1.58
C LEU A 55 -10.40 -7.58 -1.08
N ASN A 56 -10.91 -6.41 -0.67
CA ASN A 56 -10.10 -5.34 -0.10
C ASN A 56 -9.30 -5.82 1.13
N MET A 57 -9.94 -6.57 2.03
CA MET A 57 -9.29 -7.13 3.22
C MET A 57 -8.27 -8.22 2.89
N ALA A 58 -8.40 -8.92 1.78
CA ALA A 58 -7.45 -9.96 1.37
C ALA A 58 -6.07 -9.40 0.97
N TYR A 59 -6.00 -8.12 0.58
CA TYR A 59 -4.75 -7.42 0.29
C TYR A 59 -4.07 -6.82 1.54
N ALA A 60 -4.79 -6.70 2.65
CA ALA A 60 -4.25 -6.12 3.87
C ALA A 60 -3.47 -7.16 4.69
N PRO A 61 -2.37 -6.76 5.37
CA PRO A 61 -1.71 -7.63 6.33
C PRO A 61 -2.69 -8.05 7.42
N ARG A 62 -2.73 -9.36 7.72
CA ARG A 62 -3.56 -9.90 8.81
C ARG A 62 -3.10 -9.36 10.17
N ASN A 63 -1.79 -9.23 10.35
CA ASN A 63 -1.20 -8.62 11.52
C ASN A 63 0.16 -8.01 11.18
N TYR A 64 0.15 -6.77 10.70
CA TYR A 64 1.38 -6.09 10.26
C TYR A 64 2.49 -6.10 11.33
N LYS A 65 2.16 -6.06 12.63
CA LYS A 65 3.17 -6.08 13.70
C LYS A 65 3.89 -7.44 13.78
N LYS A 66 3.14 -8.52 13.63
CA LYS A 66 3.70 -9.88 13.60
C LYS A 66 4.50 -10.08 12.31
N ASP A 67 3.95 -9.62 11.19
CA ASP A 67 4.55 -9.80 9.87
C ASP A 67 5.87 -9.01 9.75
N LEU A 68 5.92 -7.78 10.24
CA LEU A 68 7.16 -6.98 10.27
C LEU A 68 8.24 -7.61 11.17
N ARG A 69 7.88 -8.12 12.36
CA ARG A 69 8.83 -8.80 13.26
C ARG A 69 9.39 -10.10 12.68
N ALA A 70 8.74 -10.68 11.68
CA ALA A 70 9.19 -11.91 11.04
C ALA A 70 10.22 -11.66 9.93
N ILE A 71 10.46 -10.40 9.56
CA ILE A 71 11.46 -10.03 8.57
C ILE A 71 12.84 -10.25 9.17
N THR A 72 13.66 -11.06 8.50
CA THR A 72 15.03 -11.40 8.93
C THR A 72 16.07 -10.95 7.91
N GLN A 73 15.62 -10.52 6.74
CA GLN A 73 16.43 -10.00 5.64
C GLN A 73 16.56 -8.48 5.77
N PRO A 74 17.63 -7.89 5.20
CA PRO A 74 17.72 -6.44 5.05
C PRO A 74 16.48 -5.89 4.33
N LEU A 75 15.89 -4.82 4.88
CA LEU A 75 14.67 -4.22 4.36
C LEU A 75 14.93 -2.78 3.90
N LEU A 76 14.67 -2.51 2.62
CA LEU A 76 14.56 -1.17 2.06
C LEU A 76 13.10 -0.85 1.75
N VAL A 77 12.64 0.31 2.20
CA VAL A 77 11.35 0.90 1.81
C VAL A 77 11.62 2.21 1.10
N VAL A 78 11.25 2.29 -0.18
CA VAL A 78 11.33 3.53 -0.96
C VAL A 78 9.91 4.03 -1.22
N ALA A 79 9.67 5.32 -0.96
CA ALA A 79 8.37 5.92 -1.15
C ALA A 79 8.48 7.37 -1.62
N GLY A 80 7.46 7.86 -2.31
CA GLY A 80 7.40 9.24 -2.80
C GLY A 80 6.82 10.19 -1.76
N THR A 81 7.31 11.43 -1.69
CA THR A 81 6.71 12.47 -0.83
C THR A 81 5.44 13.08 -1.42
N ALA A 82 5.21 12.92 -2.73
CA ALA A 82 3.99 13.33 -3.42
C ALA A 82 3.02 12.14 -3.61
N ASP A 83 3.19 11.06 -2.85
CA ASP A 83 2.31 9.88 -2.91
C ASP A 83 0.88 10.27 -2.49
N GLU A 84 -0.04 9.99 -3.41
CA GLU A 84 -1.45 10.32 -3.34
C GLU A 84 -2.32 9.23 -2.68
N LEU A 85 -1.72 8.07 -2.37
CA LEU A 85 -2.39 6.91 -1.76
C LEU A 85 -1.99 6.71 -0.30
N PHE A 86 -0.73 6.95 0.07
CA PHE A 86 -0.16 6.62 1.37
C PHE A 86 0.42 7.83 2.12
N PHE A 87 0.42 7.77 3.45
CA PHE A 87 1.13 8.72 4.30
C PHE A 87 2.60 8.29 4.45
N THR A 88 3.43 8.57 3.46
CA THR A 88 4.78 7.98 3.34
C THR A 88 5.73 8.36 4.47
N VAL A 89 5.53 9.52 5.09
CA VAL A 89 6.25 9.94 6.32
C VAL A 89 5.99 9.02 7.53
N GLN A 90 4.96 8.17 7.49
CA GLN A 90 4.66 7.22 8.55
C GLN A 90 5.40 5.89 8.41
N TYR A 91 6.05 5.60 7.28
CA TYR A 91 6.71 4.31 7.08
C TYR A 91 7.82 4.07 8.12
N GLU A 92 8.78 5.00 8.24
CA GLU A 92 9.87 4.86 9.20
C GLU A 92 9.40 4.77 10.67
N PRO A 93 8.59 5.70 11.21
CA PRO A 93 8.19 5.65 12.62
C PRO A 93 7.29 4.46 12.97
N VAL A 94 6.65 3.80 11.98
CA VAL A 94 5.85 2.60 12.19
C VAL A 94 6.69 1.33 12.06
N ILE A 95 7.48 1.20 10.98
CA ILE A 95 8.19 -0.03 10.65
C ILE A 95 9.39 -0.28 11.57
N SER A 96 10.16 0.77 11.88
CA SER A 96 11.34 0.70 12.76
C SER A 96 11.06 0.20 14.19
N ARG A 97 9.78 0.17 14.61
CA ARG A 97 9.37 -0.41 15.90
C ARG A 97 9.41 -1.94 15.93
N TYR A 98 9.51 -2.59 14.76
CA TYR A 98 9.31 -4.02 14.61
C TYR A 98 10.42 -4.73 13.84
N THR A 99 11.17 -4.02 13.00
CA THR A 99 12.32 -4.54 12.25
C THR A 99 13.27 -3.40 11.90
N ASP A 100 14.54 -3.72 11.72
CA ASP A 100 15.49 -2.81 11.10
C ASP A 100 15.05 -2.55 9.66
N VAL A 101 15.07 -1.28 9.25
CA VAL A 101 14.61 -0.83 7.94
C VAL A 101 15.39 0.40 7.51
N GLN A 102 15.76 0.46 6.24
CA GLN A 102 16.17 1.70 5.59
C GLN A 102 14.95 2.30 4.88
N VAL A 103 14.54 3.50 5.25
CA VAL A 103 13.46 4.23 4.57
C VAL A 103 14.05 5.36 3.74
N LYS A 104 13.67 5.44 2.46
CA LYS A 104 14.09 6.51 1.54
C LYS A 104 12.86 7.19 0.96
N LEU A 105 12.69 8.47 1.31
CA LEU A 105 11.61 9.29 0.77
C LEU A 105 12.13 10.13 -0.40
N LEU A 106 11.55 9.93 -1.59
CA LEU A 106 11.92 10.64 -2.80
C LEU A 106 11.09 11.92 -2.94
N GLN A 107 11.77 13.06 -3.06
CA GLN A 107 11.10 14.36 -3.14
C GLN A 107 10.27 14.49 -4.43
N GLY A 108 9.00 14.88 -4.32
CA GLY A 108 8.11 15.12 -5.47
C GLY A 108 7.66 13.87 -6.24
N VAL A 109 8.10 12.68 -5.86
CA VAL A 109 7.72 11.43 -6.54
C VAL A 109 6.32 11.00 -6.09
N THR A 110 5.47 10.61 -7.03
CA THR A 110 4.11 10.08 -6.79
C THR A 110 4.11 8.59 -6.48
N HIS A 111 2.96 8.02 -6.14
CA HIS A 111 2.85 6.59 -5.88
C HIS A 111 3.38 5.74 -7.04
N MET A 112 2.86 6.00 -8.25
CA MET A 112 3.31 5.30 -9.46
C MET A 112 4.72 5.71 -9.87
N GLY A 113 5.14 6.94 -9.58
CA GLY A 113 6.50 7.42 -9.85
C GLY A 113 7.57 6.55 -9.18
N VAL A 114 7.32 6.00 -7.99
CA VAL A 114 8.24 5.05 -7.34
C VAL A 114 8.38 3.75 -8.15
N ALA A 115 7.29 3.26 -8.74
CA ALA A 115 7.26 1.98 -9.44
C ALA A 115 7.88 2.05 -10.86
N VAL A 116 7.65 3.15 -11.59
CA VAL A 116 8.06 3.26 -13.01
C VAL A 116 9.13 4.32 -13.27
N GLY A 117 9.39 5.20 -12.31
CA GLY A 117 10.33 6.31 -12.44
C GLY A 117 11.80 5.88 -12.45
N LEU A 118 12.65 6.77 -12.97
CA LEU A 118 14.10 6.57 -12.99
C LEU A 118 14.73 6.92 -11.63
N GLU A 119 14.04 7.73 -10.83
CA GLU A 119 14.46 8.28 -9.55
C GLU A 119 14.72 7.20 -8.50
N VAL A 120 14.01 6.06 -8.59
CA VAL A 120 14.17 4.94 -7.65
C VAL A 120 15.44 4.14 -7.93
N ARG A 121 15.91 4.11 -9.19
CA ARG A 121 17.03 3.26 -9.65
C ARG A 121 18.34 3.50 -8.91
N PRO A 122 18.83 4.75 -8.73
CA PRO A 122 20.07 4.97 -7.99
C PRO A 122 19.96 4.53 -6.52
N VAL A 123 18.80 4.71 -5.89
CA VAL A 123 18.57 4.31 -4.49
C VAL A 123 18.63 2.80 -4.33
N VAL A 124 17.97 2.06 -5.22
CA VAL A 124 18.02 0.59 -5.21
C VAL A 124 19.43 0.09 -5.51
N LYS A 125 20.12 0.71 -6.48
CA LYS A 125 21.51 0.35 -6.82
C LYS A 125 22.45 0.53 -5.62
N GLU A 126 22.43 1.70 -4.99
CA GLU A 126 23.26 2.01 -3.81
C GLU A 126 22.99 1.01 -2.68
N TRP A 127 21.71 0.74 -2.39
CA TRP A 127 21.35 -0.23 -1.37
C TRP A 127 21.88 -1.64 -1.66
N LEU A 128 21.74 -2.12 -2.91
CA LEU A 128 22.28 -3.42 -3.31
C LEU A 128 23.81 -3.48 -3.23
N GLU A 129 24.51 -2.40 -3.60
CA GLU A 129 25.96 -2.30 -3.47
C GLU A 129 26.41 -2.32 -2.00
N ASP A 130 25.63 -1.71 -1.10
CA ASP A 130 25.90 -1.73 0.35
C ASP A 130 25.69 -3.11 0.97
N LEU A 131 24.70 -3.88 0.51
CA LEU A 131 24.47 -5.26 0.98
C LEU A 131 25.60 -6.23 0.60
N GLY A 132 26.33 -5.94 -0.48
CA GLY A 132 27.44 -6.77 -0.96
C GLY A 132 28.78 -6.50 -0.28
N LYS A 133 28.85 -5.55 0.67
CA LYS A 133 30.07 -5.22 1.39
C LYS A 133 30.28 -6.21 2.56
N PRO A 134 31.50 -6.75 2.73
CA PRO A 134 31.82 -7.69 3.80
C PRO A 134 31.77 -7.06 5.19
#